data_AF-A0A088EAI4-F1
#
_entry.id   AF-A0A088EAI4-F1
#
_cell.length_a   1.000
_cell.length_b   1.000
_cell.length_c   1.000
_cell.angle_alpha   90.00
_cell.angle_beta   90.00
_cell.angle_gamma   90.00
#
_symmetry.space_group_name_H-M   'P 1'
#
loop_
_entity.id
_entity.type
_entity.pdbx_description
1 polymer ?
#
loop_
_entity_poly.entity_id
_entity_poly.type
_entity_poly.pdbx_seq_one_letter_code
_entity_poly.pdbx_strand_id
1 'polypeptide(L)'
;MEPIVIGKNEDENPVFLDLERHAILMGETGVGKTIALKTIVKKAQNKAKIIIDADGDIIKENGNKYPVVTMTEEELESLNEKLKKAYIEGNVPDLEEKVGKLNGIILVDASTEGRGFTFSEKLIELWTKWVIEYAFWNKIRGILLAIDTVRYIDNKGDLEEMVMARKAGVNVVLTTREFEVFKEIHIDFGTNILMRTDNRAYRYVADYFHEFKNTLPNILSELKPREAVVVKLQQREYEYVKVDKEEL
;
A
#
# COMPACT_ATOMS: atom_id res chain seq x y z
N MET A 1 6.42 16.68 1.60
CA MET A 1 6.01 16.23 0.25
C MET A 1 4.80 17.05 -0.18
N GLU A 2 4.53 17.27 -1.47
CA GLU A 2 3.25 17.92 -1.84
C GLU A 2 2.08 16.98 -1.49
N PRO A 3 0.98 17.51 -0.92
CA PRO A 3 -0.16 16.69 -0.55
C PRO A 3 -0.86 16.13 -1.78
N ILE A 4 -1.29 14.87 -1.71
CA ILE A 4 -1.94 14.18 -2.85
C ILE A 4 -3.44 14.41 -2.79
N VAL A 5 -4.01 14.95 -3.86
CA VAL A 5 -5.48 15.06 -3.99
C VAL A 5 -6.04 13.74 -4.49
N ILE A 6 -6.71 12.96 -3.64
CA ILE A 6 -7.28 11.66 -4.05
C ILE A 6 -8.61 11.81 -4.80
N GLY A 7 -9.33 12.91 -4.57
CA GLY A 7 -10.64 13.17 -5.16
C GLY A 7 -11.28 14.39 -4.52
N LYS A 8 -12.61 14.43 -4.55
CA LYS A 8 -13.40 15.54 -4.00
C LYS A 8 -14.45 15.07 -3.00
N ASN A 9 -14.80 15.93 -2.04
CA ASN A 9 -15.91 15.72 -1.11
C ASN A 9 -17.25 16.16 -1.73
N GLU A 10 -18.33 16.11 -0.95
CA GLU A 10 -19.69 16.45 -1.42
C GLU A 10 -19.85 17.92 -1.84
N ASP A 11 -19.02 18.80 -1.27
CA ASP A 11 -18.99 20.24 -1.56
C ASP A 11 -18.03 20.57 -2.74
N GLU A 12 -17.59 19.56 -3.50
CA GLU A 12 -16.62 19.68 -4.60
C GLU A 12 -15.22 20.18 -4.18
N ASN A 13 -14.92 20.17 -2.88
CA ASN A 13 -13.60 20.54 -2.36
C ASN A 13 -12.62 19.37 -2.49
N PRO A 14 -11.34 19.63 -2.85
CA PRO A 14 -10.33 18.58 -2.97
C PRO A 14 -10.00 17.96 -1.60
N VAL A 15 -9.95 16.63 -1.55
CA VAL A 15 -9.55 15.87 -0.36
C VAL A 15 -8.10 15.45 -0.47
N PHE A 16 -7.29 15.90 0.48
CA PHE A 16 -5.84 15.70 0.51
C PHE A 16 -5.45 14.52 1.40
N LEU A 17 -4.48 13.73 0.93
CA LEU A 17 -3.84 12.67 1.67
C LEU A 17 -2.45 13.12 2.14
N ASP A 18 -2.13 12.75 3.39
CA ASP A 18 -0.78 12.81 3.93
C ASP A 18 -0.17 11.41 3.90
N LEU A 19 0.81 11.20 3.02
CA LEU A 19 1.54 9.93 2.92
C LEU A 19 2.81 9.89 3.76
N GLU A 20 3.17 10.96 4.49
CA GLU A 20 4.38 10.98 5.33
C GLU A 20 4.33 9.95 6.47
N ARG A 21 3.15 9.40 6.75
CA ARG A 21 2.90 8.32 7.70
C ARG A 21 2.23 7.10 7.07
N HIS A 22 2.46 6.84 5.78
CA HIS A 22 1.86 5.72 5.06
C HIS A 22 0.32 5.85 4.91
N ALA A 23 -0.28 5.07 4.01
CA ALA A 23 -1.73 4.97 3.89
C ALA A 23 -2.23 3.54 3.71
N ILE A 24 -3.33 3.20 4.36
CA ILE A 24 -4.01 1.91 4.20
C ILE A 24 -5.37 2.14 3.54
N LEU A 25 -5.68 1.32 2.54
CA LEU A 25 -6.96 1.30 1.84
C LEU A 25 -7.70 0.00 2.17
N MET A 26 -8.77 0.09 2.94
CA MET A 26 -9.60 -1.07 3.29
C MET A 26 -10.95 -1.01 2.56
N GLY A 27 -11.42 -2.16 2.08
CA GLY A 27 -12.71 -2.26 1.41
C GLY A 27 -12.96 -3.65 0.83
N GLU A 28 -14.22 -4.00 0.58
CA GLU A 28 -14.58 -5.28 -0.05
C GLU A 28 -14.21 -5.33 -1.54
N THR A 29 -14.47 -6.45 -2.21
CA THR A 29 -14.24 -6.60 -3.65
C THR A 29 -15.12 -5.64 -4.45
N GLY A 30 -14.57 -5.01 -5.51
CA GLY A 30 -15.35 -4.19 -6.45
C GLY A 30 -15.64 -2.76 -6.01
N VAL A 31 -15.22 -2.34 -4.82
CA VAL A 31 -15.45 -0.96 -4.33
C VAL A 31 -14.48 0.08 -4.89
N GLY A 32 -13.45 -0.35 -5.62
CA GLY A 32 -12.50 0.55 -6.28
C GLY A 32 -11.17 0.78 -5.55
N LYS A 33 -10.73 -0.14 -4.68
CA LYS A 33 -9.41 -0.06 -4.01
C LYS A 33 -8.25 0.12 -5.00
N THR A 34 -8.20 -0.71 -6.04
CA THR A 34 -7.15 -0.62 -7.08
C THR A 34 -7.22 0.71 -7.83
N ILE A 35 -8.41 1.27 -8.08
CA ILE A 35 -8.57 2.61 -8.68
C ILE A 35 -7.99 3.69 -7.77
N ALA A 36 -8.28 3.61 -6.46
CA ALA A 36 -7.73 4.54 -5.48
C ALA A 36 -6.20 4.42 -5.38
N LEU A 37 -5.66 3.19 -5.36
CA LEU A 37 -4.21 2.95 -5.39
C LEU A 37 -3.55 3.56 -6.63
N LYS A 38 -4.12 3.31 -7.82
CA LYS A 38 -3.66 3.89 -9.10
C LYS A 38 -3.68 5.42 -9.07
N THR A 39 -4.74 6.00 -8.52
CA THR A 39 -4.88 7.46 -8.35
C THR A 39 -3.79 8.04 -7.47
N ILE A 40 -3.52 7.39 -6.32
CA ILE A 40 -2.44 7.80 -5.41
C ILE A 40 -1.09 7.73 -6.12
N VAL A 41 -0.79 6.60 -6.78
CA VAL A 41 0.48 6.39 -7.49
C VAL A 41 0.68 7.42 -8.61
N LYS A 42 -0.38 7.69 -9.39
CA LYS A 42 -0.33 8.66 -10.49
C LYS A 42 0.01 10.06 -10.00
N LYS A 43 -0.67 10.50 -8.93
CA LYS A 43 -0.59 11.87 -8.40
C LYS A 43 0.60 12.08 -7.45
N ALA A 44 1.15 11.02 -6.87
CA ALA A 44 2.34 11.10 -6.03
C ALA A 44 3.53 11.71 -6.80
N GLN A 45 4.25 12.63 -6.18
CA GLN A 45 5.45 13.26 -6.75
C GLN A 45 6.74 12.49 -6.42
N ASN A 46 6.62 11.28 -5.88
CA ASN A 46 7.74 10.39 -5.60
C ASN A 46 8.54 10.10 -6.87
N LYS A 47 9.87 10.11 -6.72
CA LYS A 47 10.82 9.84 -7.80
C LYS A 47 10.61 8.44 -8.37
N ALA A 48 10.42 7.46 -7.50
CA ALA A 48 10.16 6.07 -7.87
C ALA A 48 8.86 5.60 -7.22
N LYS A 49 8.07 4.83 -7.96
CA LYS A 49 6.80 4.24 -7.55
C LYS A 49 6.85 2.75 -7.88
N ILE A 50 6.99 1.92 -6.87
CA ILE A 50 7.05 0.47 -7.01
C ILE A 50 5.66 -0.06 -6.65
N ILE A 51 5.00 -0.72 -7.59
CA ILE A 51 3.70 -1.34 -7.37
C ILE A 51 3.88 -2.85 -7.31
N ILE A 52 3.62 -3.47 -6.16
CA ILE A 52 3.56 -4.92 -6.02
C ILE A 52 2.12 -5.35 -6.26
N ASP A 53 1.88 -6.10 -7.34
CA ASP A 53 0.55 -6.46 -7.83
C ASP A 53 0.27 -7.95 -7.58
N ALA A 54 -0.50 -8.24 -6.52
CA ALA A 54 -0.81 -9.61 -6.08
C ALA A 54 -1.97 -10.26 -6.84
N ASP A 55 -2.88 -9.45 -7.39
CA ASP A 55 -4.03 -9.94 -8.17
C ASP A 55 -3.74 -9.93 -9.69
N GLY A 56 -2.69 -9.20 -10.13
CA GLY A 56 -2.19 -9.17 -11.51
C GLY A 56 -2.99 -8.28 -12.45
N ASP A 57 -3.99 -7.54 -11.95
CA ASP A 57 -4.87 -6.70 -12.77
C ASP A 57 -4.19 -5.40 -13.22
N ILE A 58 -3.34 -4.82 -12.38
CA ILE A 58 -2.54 -3.63 -12.72
C ILE A 58 -1.56 -3.97 -13.84
N ILE A 59 -0.90 -5.13 -13.76
CA ILE A 59 0.06 -5.62 -14.76
C ILE A 59 -0.66 -5.97 -16.06
N LYS A 60 -1.80 -6.65 -16.02
CA LYS A 60 -2.59 -6.96 -17.22
C LYS A 60 -2.96 -5.69 -17.99
N GLU A 61 -3.27 -4.60 -17.30
CA GLU A 61 -3.64 -3.32 -17.92
C GLU A 61 -2.44 -2.45 -18.36
N ASN A 62 -1.30 -2.54 -17.67
CA ASN A 62 -0.20 -1.55 -17.80
C ASN A 62 1.19 -2.14 -18.01
N GLY A 63 1.33 -3.47 -18.09
CA GLY A 63 2.62 -4.15 -18.23
C GLY A 63 3.35 -3.88 -19.55
N ASN A 64 2.67 -3.31 -20.55
CA ASN A 64 3.29 -2.82 -21.78
C ASN A 64 3.77 -1.37 -21.69
N LYS A 65 3.34 -0.61 -20.68
CA LYS A 65 3.71 0.80 -20.47
C LYS A 65 4.87 0.95 -19.50
N TYR A 66 4.96 0.07 -18.51
CA TYR A 66 5.90 0.17 -17.40
C TYR A 66 6.78 -1.07 -17.31
N PRO A 67 8.03 -0.94 -16.82
CA PRO A 67 8.86 -2.09 -16.52
C PRO A 67 8.15 -3.05 -15.57
N VAL A 68 8.10 -4.33 -15.95
CA VAL A 68 7.56 -5.41 -15.13
C VAL A 68 8.71 -6.28 -14.65
N VAL A 69 8.78 -6.47 -13.33
CA VAL A 69 9.76 -7.32 -12.67
C VAL A 69 9.07 -8.59 -12.19
N THR A 70 9.61 -9.73 -12.59
CA THR A 70 9.19 -11.05 -12.13
C THR A 70 10.31 -11.69 -11.31
N MET A 71 9.96 -12.60 -10.40
CA MET A 71 10.92 -13.45 -9.70
C MET A 71 10.49 -14.91 -9.75
N THR A 72 11.46 -15.80 -9.90
CA THR A 72 11.28 -17.25 -9.68
C THR A 72 11.41 -17.59 -8.18
N GLU A 73 11.02 -18.81 -7.80
CA GLU A 73 11.23 -19.33 -6.44
C GLU A 73 12.71 -19.31 -6.05
N GLU A 74 13.60 -19.76 -6.94
CA GLU A 74 15.05 -19.78 -6.70
C GLU A 74 15.61 -18.36 -6.49
N GLU A 75 15.16 -17.38 -7.28
CA GLU A 75 15.57 -15.98 -7.10
C GLU A 75 15.07 -15.43 -5.76
N LEU A 76 13.85 -15.78 -5.35
CA LEU A 76 13.24 -15.33 -4.10
C LEU A 76 13.95 -15.92 -2.88
N GLU A 77 14.30 -17.21 -2.92
CA GLU A 77 15.11 -17.86 -1.89
C GLU A 77 16.52 -17.25 -1.80
N SER A 78 17.15 -16.99 -2.94
CA SER A 78 18.45 -16.32 -3.00
C SER A 78 18.39 -14.91 -2.38
N LEU A 79 17.34 -14.14 -2.70
CA LEU A 79 17.13 -12.81 -2.12
C LEU A 79 16.97 -12.89 -0.59
N ASN A 80 16.15 -13.83 -0.09
CA ASN A 80 15.95 -14.02 1.34
C ASN A 80 17.28 -14.26 2.09
N GLU A 81 18.11 -15.16 1.57
CA GLU A 81 19.42 -15.45 2.16
C GLU A 81 20.37 -14.24 2.12
N LYS A 82 20.31 -13.44 1.05
CA LYS A 82 21.09 -12.20 0.96
C LYS A 82 20.62 -11.14 1.95
N LEU A 83 19.31 -10.92 2.10
CA LEU A 83 18.76 -9.94 3.05
C LEU A 83 19.06 -10.33 4.50
N LYS A 84 19.01 -11.62 4.84
CA LYS A 84 19.43 -12.09 6.18
C LYS A 84 20.90 -11.76 6.48
N LYS A 85 21.79 -11.90 5.48
CA LYS A 85 23.21 -11.54 5.62
C LYS A 85 23.44 -10.04 5.65
N ALA A 86 22.65 -9.27 4.91
CA ALA A 86 22.77 -7.81 4.83
C ALA A 86 22.71 -7.15 6.22
N TYR A 87 21.89 -7.66 7.13
CA TYR A 87 21.79 -7.15 8.50
C TYR A 87 23.08 -7.35 9.32
N ILE A 88 23.83 -8.41 9.04
CA ILE A 88 25.08 -8.75 9.73
C ILE A 88 26.26 -7.99 9.08
N GLU A 89 26.28 -7.93 7.76
CA GLU A 89 27.42 -7.46 6.97
C GLU A 89 27.30 -5.97 6.60
N GLY A 90 26.12 -5.35 6.78
CA GLY A 90 25.85 -3.96 6.43
C GLY A 90 25.79 -3.72 4.91
N ASN A 91 25.54 -4.75 4.10
CA ASN A 91 25.53 -4.69 2.64
C ASN A 91 24.23 -5.29 2.07
N VAL A 92 23.29 -4.42 1.70
CA VAL A 92 22.00 -4.83 1.10
C VAL A 92 22.19 -5.08 -0.40
N PRO A 93 21.57 -6.15 -0.97
CA PRO A 93 21.59 -6.38 -2.42
C PRO A 93 21.14 -5.15 -3.20
N ASP A 94 21.78 -4.89 -4.33
CA ASP A 94 21.45 -3.71 -5.12
C ASP A 94 20.09 -3.87 -5.80
N LEU A 95 19.13 -3.06 -5.39
CA LEU A 95 17.78 -3.07 -5.95
C LEU A 95 17.78 -2.61 -7.42
N GLU A 96 18.67 -1.68 -7.79
CA GLU A 96 18.79 -1.17 -9.16
C GLU A 96 19.29 -2.24 -10.15
N GLU A 97 19.99 -3.29 -9.69
CA GLU A 97 20.30 -4.45 -10.55
C GLU A 97 19.02 -5.18 -11.03
N LYS A 98 17.97 -5.21 -10.21
CA LYS A 98 16.71 -5.90 -10.53
C LYS A 98 15.70 -4.99 -11.21
N VAL A 99 15.64 -3.71 -10.84
CA VAL A 99 14.66 -2.75 -11.38
C VAL A 99 15.23 -1.79 -12.44
N GLY A 100 16.53 -1.87 -12.73
CA GLY A 100 17.24 -0.97 -13.63
C GLY A 100 17.55 0.38 -12.97
N LYS A 101 16.62 1.34 -13.05
CA LYS A 101 16.79 2.66 -12.45
C LYS A 101 15.59 2.96 -11.56
N LEU A 102 15.82 3.41 -10.33
CA LEU A 102 14.74 3.83 -9.44
C LEU A 102 14.18 5.20 -9.86
N ASN A 103 13.35 5.17 -10.90
CA ASN A 103 12.64 6.32 -11.44
C ASN A 103 11.34 5.88 -12.12
N GLY A 104 10.31 6.72 -12.03
CA GLY A 104 9.02 6.43 -12.66
C GLY A 104 8.24 5.33 -11.95
N ILE A 105 7.40 4.61 -12.69
CA ILE A 105 6.59 3.50 -12.18
C ILE A 105 7.25 2.17 -12.57
N ILE A 106 7.39 1.27 -11.60
CA ILE A 106 7.88 -0.10 -11.76
C ILE A 106 6.80 -1.04 -11.22
N LEU A 107 6.46 -2.06 -11.98
CA LEU A 107 5.49 -3.08 -11.58
C LEU A 107 6.25 -4.34 -11.15
N VAL A 108 5.85 -4.92 -10.02
CA VAL A 108 6.35 -6.19 -9.51
C VAL A 108 5.22 -7.19 -9.56
N ASP A 109 5.43 -8.27 -10.31
CA ASP A 109 4.46 -9.35 -10.49
C ASP A 109 4.50 -10.32 -9.30
N ALA A 110 3.58 -10.07 -8.37
CA ALA A 110 3.29 -10.95 -7.25
C ALA A 110 2.04 -11.80 -7.50
N SER A 111 1.58 -11.92 -8.76
CA SER A 111 0.29 -12.55 -9.03
C SER A 111 0.23 -14.00 -8.54
N THR A 112 -0.90 -14.34 -7.92
CA THR A 112 -1.17 -15.70 -7.43
C THR A 112 -1.45 -16.69 -8.56
N GLU A 113 -1.77 -16.18 -9.76
CA GLU A 113 -2.08 -16.98 -10.95
C GLU A 113 -0.86 -17.82 -11.37
N GLY A 114 -0.94 -19.14 -11.16
CA GLY A 114 0.12 -20.09 -11.51
C GLY A 114 1.27 -20.21 -10.49
N ARG A 115 1.33 -19.38 -9.45
CA ARG A 115 2.39 -19.42 -8.40
C ARG A 115 1.87 -19.73 -7.00
N GLY A 116 0.56 -19.62 -6.76
CA GLY A 116 -0.06 -19.90 -5.47
C GLY A 116 0.11 -18.78 -4.44
N PHE A 117 -0.65 -18.87 -3.34
CA PHE A 117 -0.72 -17.81 -2.32
C PHE A 117 0.59 -17.66 -1.53
N THR A 118 1.18 -18.77 -1.08
CA THR A 118 2.40 -18.76 -0.25
C THR A 118 3.59 -18.08 -0.96
N PHE A 119 3.72 -18.30 -2.27
CA PHE A 119 4.75 -17.62 -3.05
C PHE A 119 4.51 -16.10 -3.12
N SER A 120 3.27 -15.70 -3.43
CA SER A 120 2.87 -14.29 -3.55
C SER A 120 3.12 -13.53 -2.24
N GLU A 121 2.70 -14.08 -1.11
CA GLU A 121 2.88 -13.49 0.22
C GLU A 121 4.36 -13.29 0.54
N LYS A 122 5.17 -14.33 0.34
CA LYS A 122 6.61 -14.25 0.59
C LYS A 122 7.33 -13.28 -0.36
N LEU A 123 6.84 -13.14 -1.59
CA LEU A 123 7.35 -12.15 -2.52
C LEU A 123 7.04 -10.73 -2.03
N ILE A 124 5.81 -10.46 -1.62
CA ILE A 124 5.40 -9.16 -1.06
C ILE A 124 6.25 -8.79 0.16
N GLU A 125 6.42 -9.73 1.10
CA GLU A 125 7.26 -9.57 2.30
C GLU A 125 8.69 -9.18 1.91
N LEU A 126 9.37 -10.03 1.13
CA LEU A 126 10.78 -9.83 0.79
C LEU A 126 11.02 -8.59 -0.07
N TRP A 127 10.10 -8.25 -0.98
CA TRP A 127 10.19 -7.00 -1.74
C TRP A 127 10.00 -5.78 -0.87
N THR A 128 9.05 -5.82 0.07
CA THR A 128 8.83 -4.73 1.02
C THR A 128 10.08 -4.49 1.84
N LYS A 129 10.63 -5.55 2.44
CA LYS A 129 11.90 -5.53 3.16
C LYS A 129 13.04 -4.96 2.32
N TRP A 130 13.23 -5.50 1.12
CA TRP A 130 14.34 -5.13 0.25
C TRP A 130 14.31 -3.65 -0.13
N VAL A 131 13.14 -3.13 -0.52
CA VAL A 131 12.95 -1.72 -0.87
C VAL A 131 13.28 -0.81 0.32
N ILE A 132 12.79 -1.16 1.51
CA ILE A 132 12.99 -0.35 2.73
C ILE A 132 14.46 -0.35 3.14
N GLU A 133 15.08 -1.54 3.22
CA GLU A 133 16.50 -1.66 3.59
C GLU A 133 17.39 -0.97 2.57
N TYR A 134 17.18 -1.21 1.27
CA TYR A 134 17.97 -0.58 0.22
C TYR A 134 17.89 0.95 0.30
N ALA A 135 16.68 1.50 0.50
CA ALA A 135 16.49 2.94 0.66
C ALA A 135 17.18 3.48 1.91
N PHE A 136 17.09 2.76 3.04
CA PHE A 136 17.71 3.15 4.31
C PHE A 136 19.23 3.22 4.19
N TRP A 137 19.87 2.14 3.73
CA TRP A 137 21.32 2.02 3.67
C TRP A 137 21.94 2.96 2.63
N ASN A 138 21.27 3.16 1.50
CA ASN A 138 21.74 4.06 0.43
C ASN A 138 21.24 5.51 0.58
N LYS A 139 20.50 5.82 1.65
CA LYS A 139 19.92 7.16 1.92
C LYS A 139 19.05 7.69 0.77
N ILE A 140 18.36 6.79 0.06
CA ILE A 140 17.47 7.15 -1.04
C ILE A 140 16.12 7.56 -0.45
N ARG A 141 15.62 8.73 -0.87
CA ARG A 141 14.33 9.28 -0.43
C ARG A 141 13.37 9.39 -1.60
N GLY A 142 12.08 9.43 -1.29
CA GLY A 142 11.04 9.67 -2.30
C GLY A 142 10.69 8.43 -3.12
N ILE A 143 10.72 7.26 -2.49
CA ILE A 143 10.14 6.03 -3.03
C ILE A 143 8.72 5.89 -2.47
N LEU A 144 7.77 5.64 -3.36
CA LEU A 144 6.44 5.16 -2.99
C LEU A 144 6.39 3.65 -3.24
N LEU A 145 6.18 2.88 -2.19
CA LEU A 145 5.88 1.46 -2.27
C LEU A 145 4.36 1.27 -2.17
N ALA A 146 3.74 0.87 -3.26
CA ALA A 146 2.32 0.58 -3.39
C ALA A 146 2.12 -0.94 -3.43
N ILE A 147 1.31 -1.50 -2.53
CA ILE A 147 1.08 -2.94 -2.43
C ILE A 147 -0.40 -3.19 -2.66
N ASP A 148 -0.76 -3.87 -3.75
CA ASP A 148 -2.14 -4.24 -4.03
C ASP A 148 -2.48 -5.61 -3.40
N THR A 149 -3.53 -5.63 -2.60
CA THR A 149 -4.11 -6.79 -1.92
C THR A 149 -3.14 -7.51 -0.97
N VAL A 150 -2.98 -6.97 0.24
CA VAL A 150 -2.40 -7.67 1.39
C VAL A 150 -3.48 -8.52 2.06
N ARG A 151 -3.27 -9.83 2.14
CA ARG A 151 -4.23 -10.79 2.71
C ARG A 151 -3.86 -11.25 4.12
N TYR A 152 -2.59 -11.16 4.47
CA TYR A 152 -2.10 -11.66 5.74
C TYR A 152 -0.82 -10.92 6.12
N ILE A 153 -0.56 -10.86 7.42
CA ILE A 153 0.67 -10.36 8.02
C ILE A 153 1.09 -11.46 9.00
N ASP A 154 2.24 -12.09 8.77
CA ASP A 154 2.59 -13.34 9.44
C ASP A 154 3.19 -13.11 10.84
N ASN A 155 3.81 -11.94 11.04
CA ASN A 155 4.46 -11.67 12.30
C ASN A 155 4.61 -10.16 12.59
N LYS A 156 5.03 -9.85 13.83
CA LYS A 156 5.37 -8.48 14.24
C LYS A 156 6.53 -7.85 13.46
N GLY A 157 7.40 -8.67 12.85
CA GLY A 157 8.52 -8.21 12.05
C GLY A 157 8.08 -7.46 10.81
N ASP A 158 7.04 -7.94 10.11
CA ASP A 158 6.43 -7.25 8.97
C ASP A 158 5.94 -5.84 9.34
N LEU A 159 5.38 -5.69 10.55
CA LEU A 159 4.93 -4.41 11.10
C LEU A 159 6.10 -3.48 11.44
N GLU A 160 7.15 -4.04 12.05
CA GLU A 160 8.38 -3.30 12.37
C GLU A 160 9.06 -2.76 11.11
N GLU A 161 9.03 -3.53 10.02
CA GLU A 161 9.53 -3.10 8.71
C GLU A 161 8.72 -1.92 8.15
N MET A 162 7.39 -1.94 8.24
CA MET A 162 6.56 -0.81 7.84
C MET A 162 6.85 0.45 8.67
N VAL A 163 7.10 0.32 9.97
CA VAL A 163 7.56 1.45 10.82
C VAL A 163 8.95 1.94 10.38
N MET A 164 9.85 1.04 9.96
CA MET A 164 11.17 1.39 9.43
C MET A 164 11.09 2.13 8.09
N ALA A 165 10.09 1.86 7.27
CA ALA A 165 9.88 2.52 5.97
C ALA A 165 9.89 4.05 6.10
N ARG A 166 9.23 4.59 7.13
CA ARG A 166 9.24 6.03 7.40
C ARG A 166 10.65 6.57 7.65
N LYS A 167 11.44 5.86 8.47
CA LYS A 167 12.84 6.24 8.78
C LYS A 167 13.70 6.19 7.52
N ALA A 168 13.48 5.18 6.67
CA ALA A 168 14.11 5.02 5.35
C ALA A 168 13.67 6.09 4.34
N GLY A 169 12.52 6.74 4.53
CA GLY A 169 11.96 7.71 3.59
C GLY A 169 11.22 7.06 2.43
N VAL A 170 10.70 5.86 2.67
CA VAL A 170 9.78 5.12 1.81
C VAL A 170 8.38 5.38 2.32
N ASN A 171 7.51 5.92 1.45
CA ASN A 171 6.09 6.00 1.73
C ASN A 171 5.46 4.68 1.33
N VAL A 172 4.60 4.13 2.18
CA VAL A 172 3.95 2.83 1.94
C VAL A 172 2.47 3.09 1.78
N VAL A 173 1.88 2.52 0.74
CA VAL A 173 0.44 2.52 0.53
C VAL A 173 0.05 1.08 0.26
N LEU A 174 -0.88 0.54 1.04
CA LEU A 174 -1.33 -0.83 0.83
C LEU A 174 -2.84 -0.92 0.78
N THR A 175 -3.35 -1.90 0.04
CA THR A 175 -4.77 -2.21 0.00
C THR A 175 -5.03 -3.55 0.67
N THR A 176 -6.17 -3.67 1.37
CA THR A 176 -6.59 -4.95 1.97
C THR A 176 -8.11 -5.08 1.97
N ARG A 177 -8.56 -6.34 2.05
CA ARG A 177 -9.96 -6.71 2.33
C ARG A 177 -10.10 -7.29 3.74
N GLU A 178 -8.98 -7.60 4.37
CA GLU A 178 -8.91 -8.41 5.57
C GLU A 178 -8.89 -7.51 6.79
N PHE A 179 -9.92 -7.66 7.61
CA PHE A 179 -10.07 -6.87 8.82
C PHE A 179 -8.91 -7.10 9.81
N GLU A 180 -8.37 -8.32 9.92
CA GLU A 180 -7.24 -8.59 10.81
C GLU A 180 -5.98 -7.84 10.36
N VAL A 181 -5.71 -7.75 9.05
CA VAL A 181 -4.60 -6.92 8.52
C VAL A 181 -4.79 -5.45 8.91
N PHE A 182 -5.99 -4.92 8.71
CA PHE A 182 -6.30 -3.53 9.08
C PHE A 182 -6.09 -3.28 10.58
N LYS A 183 -6.64 -4.16 11.42
CA LYS A 183 -6.55 -4.07 12.88
C LYS A 183 -5.11 -3.99 13.36
N GLU A 184 -4.21 -4.78 12.80
CA GLU A 184 -2.82 -4.81 13.24
C GLU A 184 -2.05 -3.53 12.87
N ILE A 185 -2.40 -2.85 11.76
CA ILE A 185 -1.52 -1.80 11.20
C ILE A 185 -2.10 -0.39 11.18
N HIS A 186 -3.41 -0.23 11.29
CA HIS A 186 -4.07 1.07 11.07
C HIS A 186 -3.54 2.20 11.97
N ILE A 187 -2.98 1.88 13.15
CA ILE A 187 -2.42 2.86 14.10
C ILE A 187 -1.08 3.41 13.61
N ASP A 188 -0.27 2.58 12.96
CA ASP A 188 1.03 2.98 12.42
C ASP A 188 0.88 3.80 11.12
N PHE A 189 -0.30 3.72 10.50
CA PHE A 189 -0.67 4.41 9.28
C PHE A 189 -1.43 5.70 9.60
N GLY A 190 -0.85 6.85 9.26
CA GLY A 190 -1.44 8.16 9.57
C GLY A 190 -2.71 8.46 8.76
N THR A 191 -2.86 7.83 7.59
CA THR A 191 -3.99 8.00 6.70
C THR A 191 -4.70 6.66 6.49
N ASN A 192 -5.98 6.60 6.89
CA ASN A 192 -6.82 5.42 6.72
C ASN A 192 -7.93 5.73 5.71
N ILE A 193 -7.94 5.05 4.58
CA ILE A 193 -8.94 5.23 3.51
C ILE A 193 -9.89 4.05 3.56
N LEU A 194 -11.09 4.29 4.06
CA LEU A 194 -12.09 3.28 4.33
C LEU A 194 -13.16 3.35 3.25
N MET A 195 -13.20 2.34 2.38
CA MET A 195 -14.25 2.17 1.38
C MET A 195 -15.36 1.28 1.96
N ARG A 196 -16.42 1.01 1.18
CA ARG A 196 -17.45 0.07 1.61
C ARG A 196 -16.82 -1.27 2.02
N THR A 197 -17.24 -1.78 3.16
CA THR A 197 -16.88 -3.12 3.68
C THR A 197 -18.15 -3.92 3.96
N ASP A 198 -18.03 -5.23 4.20
CA ASP A 198 -19.18 -6.05 4.55
C ASP A 198 -19.91 -5.55 5.82
N ASN A 199 -21.14 -6.04 6.02
CA ASN A 199 -22.04 -5.54 7.06
C ASN A 199 -21.61 -5.79 8.51
N ARG A 200 -20.48 -6.49 8.74
CA ARG A 200 -19.96 -6.77 10.09
C ARG A 200 -18.61 -6.08 10.31
N ALA A 201 -17.75 -6.03 9.29
CA ALA A 201 -16.43 -5.42 9.33
C ALA A 201 -16.47 -3.94 9.71
N TYR A 202 -17.45 -3.15 9.23
CA TYR A 202 -17.51 -1.72 9.53
C TYR A 202 -17.66 -1.42 11.04
N ARG A 203 -18.31 -2.32 11.81
CA ARG A 203 -18.50 -2.14 13.26
C ARG A 203 -17.18 -2.30 13.98
N TYR A 204 -16.42 -3.31 13.57
CA TYR A 204 -15.10 -3.57 14.12
C TYR A 204 -14.13 -2.46 13.74
N VAL A 205 -14.13 -2.00 12.49
CA VAL A 205 -13.30 -0.85 12.05
C VAL A 205 -13.61 0.39 12.87
N ALA A 206 -14.90 0.70 13.07
CA ALA A 206 -15.32 1.87 13.85
C ALA A 206 -14.95 1.80 15.33
N ASP A 207 -14.81 0.60 15.91
CA ASP A 207 -14.37 0.42 17.30
C ASP A 207 -12.94 0.94 17.54
N TYR A 208 -12.09 0.96 16.51
CA TYR A 208 -10.73 1.51 16.59
C TYR A 208 -10.68 3.03 16.46
N PHE A 209 -11.76 3.64 15.96
CA PHE A 209 -11.92 5.09 15.89
C PHE A 209 -12.95 5.52 16.93
N HIS A 210 -12.56 5.53 18.21
CA HIS A 210 -13.45 5.81 19.35
C HIS A 210 -14.35 7.05 19.15
N GLU A 211 -13.83 8.09 18.50
CA GLU A 211 -14.51 9.36 18.23
C GLU A 211 -15.62 9.24 17.17
N PHE A 212 -15.53 8.24 16.29
CA PHE A 212 -16.45 8.03 15.16
C PHE A 212 -17.24 6.73 15.28
N LYS A 213 -17.16 6.04 16.41
CA LYS A 213 -17.76 4.72 16.63
C LYS A 213 -19.25 4.64 16.29
N ASN A 214 -20.00 5.73 16.47
CA ASN A 214 -21.44 5.76 16.20
C ASN A 214 -21.81 6.26 14.79
N THR A 215 -20.90 6.95 14.10
CA THR A 215 -21.16 7.57 12.79
C THR A 215 -20.58 6.75 11.65
N LEU A 216 -19.32 6.32 11.78
CA LEU A 216 -18.58 5.61 10.76
C LEU A 216 -19.26 4.32 10.27
N PRO A 217 -19.87 3.48 11.15
CA PRO A 217 -20.60 2.30 10.71
C PRO A 217 -21.68 2.56 9.66
N ASN A 218 -22.48 3.60 9.88
CA ASN A 218 -23.61 3.93 9.01
C ASN A 218 -23.09 4.43 7.66
N ILE A 219 -22.09 5.32 7.69
CA ILE A 219 -21.46 5.87 6.49
C ILE A 219 -20.84 4.75 5.64
N LEU A 220 -19.99 3.91 6.24
CA LEU A 220 -19.26 2.87 5.52
C LEU A 220 -20.20 1.86 4.84
N SER A 221 -21.36 1.58 5.44
CA SER A 221 -22.34 0.65 4.87
C SER A 221 -23.06 1.20 3.62
N GLU A 222 -23.11 2.51 3.46
CA GLU A 222 -23.84 3.20 2.38
C GLU A 222 -22.95 3.65 1.21
N LEU A 223 -21.62 3.63 1.39
CA LEU A 223 -20.66 4.02 0.37
C LEU A 223 -20.85 3.25 -0.94
N LYS A 224 -20.89 3.97 -2.06
CA LYS A 224 -20.92 3.38 -3.40
C LYS A 224 -19.49 3.09 -3.88
N PRO A 225 -19.33 2.31 -4.97
CA PRO A 225 -18.02 2.15 -5.58
C PRO A 225 -17.34 3.49 -5.86
N ARG A 226 -16.06 3.58 -5.51
CA ARG A 226 -15.19 4.79 -5.53
C ARG A 226 -15.52 5.84 -4.47
N GLU A 227 -16.47 5.61 -3.59
CA GLU A 227 -16.68 6.46 -2.42
C GLU A 227 -15.91 5.88 -1.24
N ALA A 228 -15.33 6.77 -0.44
CA ALA A 228 -14.53 6.41 0.72
C ALA A 228 -14.65 7.46 1.82
N VAL A 229 -14.26 7.08 3.03
CA VAL A 229 -13.98 7.98 4.15
C VAL A 229 -12.49 7.97 4.41
N VAL A 230 -11.86 9.14 4.36
CA VAL A 230 -10.46 9.32 4.75
C VAL A 230 -10.43 9.72 6.22
N VAL A 231 -9.93 8.85 7.08
CA VAL A 231 -9.73 9.14 8.51
C VAL A 231 -8.29 9.56 8.73
N LYS A 232 -8.12 10.77 9.29
CA LYS A 232 -6.83 11.38 9.60
C LYS A 232 -6.61 11.36 11.11
N LEU A 233 -5.95 10.30 11.59
CA LEU A 233 -5.83 9.99 13.02
C LEU A 233 -5.26 11.14 13.87
N GLN A 234 -4.29 11.89 13.33
CA GLN A 234 -3.67 13.01 14.07
C GLN A 234 -4.60 14.21 14.22
N GLN A 235 -5.45 14.44 13.22
CA GLN A 235 -6.36 15.57 13.17
C GLN A 235 -7.69 15.27 13.87
N ARG A 236 -7.96 13.99 14.17
CA ARG A 236 -9.23 13.56 14.77
C ARG A 236 -10.40 13.99 13.89
N GLU A 237 -10.20 13.84 12.59
CA GLU A 237 -11.15 14.23 11.55
C GLU A 237 -11.30 13.08 10.55
N TYR A 238 -12.47 13.04 9.93
CA TYR A 238 -12.71 12.24 8.75
C TYR A 238 -13.32 13.11 7.65
N GLU A 239 -13.00 12.76 6.40
CA GLU A 239 -13.55 13.42 5.23
C GLU A 239 -14.16 12.37 4.30
N TYR A 240 -15.38 12.60 3.85
CA TYR A 240 -15.93 11.85 2.75
C TYR A 240 -15.22 12.23 1.44
N VAL A 241 -14.96 11.25 0.59
CA VAL A 241 -14.37 11.47 -0.72
C VAL A 241 -14.95 10.57 -1.78
N LYS A 242 -15.22 11.14 -2.95
CA LYS A 242 -15.37 10.43 -4.20
C LYS A 242 -14.03 10.40 -4.92
N VAL A 243 -13.42 9.22 -4.99
CA VAL A 243 -12.10 8.98 -5.56
C VAL A 243 -12.12 9.24 -7.06
N ASP A 244 -11.13 10.01 -7.55
CA ASP A 244 -10.96 10.26 -8.98
C ASP A 244 -10.67 8.95 -9.74
N LYS A 245 -11.02 8.91 -11.02
CA LYS A 245 -10.69 7.76 -11.87
C LYS A 245 -9.47 8.13 -12.69
N GLU A 246 -8.31 7.73 -12.20
CA GLU A 246 -7.06 7.88 -12.94
C GLU A 246 -6.68 6.58 -13.65
N GLU A 247 -6.13 6.71 -14.85
CA GLU A 247 -5.40 5.65 -15.53
C GLU A 247 -3.90 5.79 -15.22
N LEU A 248 -3.21 4.66 -15.05
CA LEU A 248 -1.75 4.68 -14.92
C LEU A 248 -1.11 5.04 -16.26
#